data_AF-A0A951YA24-F1
#
_entry.id   AF-A0A951YA24-F1
#
_cell.length_a   1.000
_cell.length_b   1.000
_cell.length_c   1.000
_cell.angle_alpha   90.00
_cell.angle_beta   90.00
_cell.angle_gamma   90.00
#
_symmetry.space_group_name_H-M   'P 1'
#
loop_
_entity.id
_entity.type
_entity.pdbx_description
1 polymer ?
#
loop_
_entity_poly.entity_id
_entity_poly.type
_entity_poly.pdbx_seq_one_letter_code
_entity_poly.pdbx_strand_id
1 'polypeptide(L)'
;MKQQIKNDQKNGIDKTAPVVTAPITKPAPHKEEKAGKPSLEERIQRVEELRSLTMKRQRTVETLHNVRTFSFASDDSCVLTLKDSKGQTFETSNTNLINMLTGFLTTLLNDKVSSLDDEILDFKL
;
A
#
# COMPACT_ATOMS: atom_id res chain seq x y z
N MET A 1 24.15 53.76 68.34
CA MET A 1 23.41 55.03 68.17
C MET A 1 22.13 54.76 67.39
N LYS A 2 21.07 55.50 67.73
CA LYS A 2 19.66 55.53 67.28
C LYS A 2 19.47 55.30 65.75
N GLN A 3 18.40 54.73 65.18
CA GLN A 3 16.94 55.04 65.23
C GLN A 3 16.17 53.80 64.69
N GLN A 4 15.09 53.28 65.29
CA GLN A 4 13.67 53.70 65.31
C GLN A 4 12.91 53.81 63.96
N ILE A 5 11.92 52.89 63.75
CA ILE A 5 10.48 53.13 63.42
C ILE A 5 10.16 53.61 61.95
N LYS A 6 9.17 53.17 61.16
CA LYS A 6 7.80 52.60 61.31
C LYS A 6 7.30 51.95 59.99
N ASN A 7 6.48 50.91 60.14
CA ASN A 7 5.21 50.53 59.48
C ASN A 7 4.82 51.01 58.07
N ASP A 8 4.28 50.08 57.27
CA ASP A 8 2.83 49.96 56.91
C ASP A 8 2.58 48.54 56.35
N GLN A 9 1.78 47.65 57.00
CA GLN A 9 0.33 47.41 56.84
C GLN A 9 -0.11 47.28 55.35
N LYS A 10 -0.84 46.26 54.83
CA LYS A 10 -1.89 45.34 55.33
C LYS A 10 -1.85 44.04 54.47
N ASN A 11 -1.83 42.83 55.03
CA ASN A 11 -2.96 41.98 55.50
C ASN A 11 -3.93 41.48 54.41
N GLY A 12 -4.08 40.16 54.24
CA GLY A 12 -5.06 39.57 53.31
C GLY A 12 -5.00 38.05 53.01
N ILE A 13 -4.91 37.20 54.04
CA ILE A 13 -5.61 35.89 54.25
C ILE A 13 -5.99 34.98 53.04
N ASP A 14 -5.50 33.72 53.05
CA ASP A 14 -6.26 32.45 52.84
C ASP A 14 -5.31 31.25 53.10
N LYS A 15 -5.41 30.45 54.19
CA LYS A 15 -6.29 29.27 54.44
C LYS A 15 -6.41 28.35 53.21
N THR A 16 -6.23 27.02 53.19
CA THR A 16 -6.06 25.92 54.16
C THR A 16 -5.82 24.65 53.29
N ALA A 17 -5.04 23.67 53.76
CA ALA A 17 -4.92 22.35 53.10
C ALA A 17 -6.23 21.52 53.19
N PRO A 18 -6.45 20.47 52.36
CA PRO A 18 -5.91 19.15 52.72
C PRO A 18 -5.51 18.23 51.55
N VAL A 19 -4.68 17.24 51.92
CA VAL A 19 -4.20 16.09 51.15
C VAL A 19 -5.33 15.18 50.70
N VAL A 20 -5.37 14.82 49.40
CA VAL A 20 -6.21 13.76 48.85
C VAL A 20 -5.32 12.63 48.35
N THR A 21 -5.33 11.50 49.07
CA THR A 21 -4.78 10.22 48.64
C THR A 21 -5.70 9.60 47.59
N ALA A 22 -5.27 9.59 46.33
CA ALA A 22 -5.97 8.85 45.28
C ALA A 22 -5.68 7.34 45.40
N PRO A 23 -6.69 6.46 45.30
CA PRO A 23 -6.49 5.02 45.29
C PRO A 23 -5.86 4.55 43.98
N ILE A 24 -4.81 3.74 44.07
CA ILE A 24 -4.13 3.10 42.94
C ILE A 24 -5.08 2.03 42.36
N THR A 25 -5.70 2.34 41.22
CA THR A 25 -6.47 1.38 40.44
C THR A 25 -5.50 0.44 39.72
N LYS A 26 -5.53 -0.87 40.04
CA LYS A 26 -4.83 -1.90 39.27
C LYS A 26 -5.30 -1.86 37.81
N PRO A 27 -4.40 -1.86 36.81
CA PRO A 27 -4.81 -2.02 35.41
C PRO A 27 -5.43 -3.40 35.22
N ALA A 28 -6.68 -3.41 34.74
CA ALA A 28 -7.37 -4.62 34.32
C ALA A 28 -6.60 -5.30 33.17
N PRO A 29 -6.59 -6.64 33.11
CA PRO A 29 -5.90 -7.35 32.03
C PRO A 29 -6.58 -7.01 30.70
N HIS A 30 -5.82 -6.45 29.77
CA HIS A 30 -6.22 -6.38 28.37
C HIS A 30 -6.56 -7.80 27.91
N LYS A 31 -7.85 -8.05 27.66
CA LYS A 31 -8.27 -9.20 26.86
C LYS A 31 -7.68 -8.97 25.47
N GLU A 32 -6.62 -9.69 25.16
CA GLU A 32 -6.21 -9.92 23.78
C GLU A 32 -7.41 -10.53 23.06
N GLU A 33 -8.03 -9.77 22.16
CA GLU A 33 -8.93 -10.31 21.16
C GLU A 33 -8.13 -11.32 20.34
N LYS A 34 -8.29 -12.60 20.67
CA LYS A 34 -7.87 -13.69 19.79
C LYS A 34 -8.56 -13.43 18.46
N ALA A 35 -7.78 -13.11 17.43
CA ALA A 35 -8.25 -13.06 16.05
C ALA A 35 -9.10 -14.32 15.79
N GLY A 36 -10.42 -14.12 15.72
CA GLY A 36 -11.37 -15.21 15.55
C GLY A 36 -11.09 -15.92 14.22
N LYS A 37 -11.35 -17.23 14.17
CA LYS A 37 -11.33 -17.94 12.88
C LYS A 37 -12.26 -17.20 11.91
N PRO A 38 -11.84 -16.97 10.66
CA PRO A 38 -12.66 -16.24 9.71
C PRO A 38 -13.97 -16.97 9.48
N SER A 39 -15.04 -16.20 9.34
CA SER A 39 -16.37 -16.69 9.01
C SER A 39 -16.38 -17.37 7.64
N LEU A 40 -17.43 -18.15 7.37
CA LEU A 40 -17.60 -18.82 6.07
C LEU A 40 -17.65 -17.81 4.92
N GLU A 41 -18.37 -16.71 5.10
CA GLU A 41 -18.51 -15.66 4.08
C GLU A 41 -17.16 -14.99 3.78
N GLU A 42 -16.39 -14.65 4.82
CA GLU A 42 -15.05 -14.08 4.64
C GLU A 42 -14.13 -15.06 3.91
N ARG A 43 -14.20 -16.36 4.20
CA ARG A 43 -13.43 -17.37 3.46
C ARG A 43 -13.83 -17.44 1.99
N ILE A 44 -15.12 -17.41 1.69
CA ILE A 44 -15.62 -17.41 0.30
C ILE A 44 -15.12 -16.16 -0.43
N GLN A 45 -15.23 -14.99 0.18
CA GLN A 45 -14.74 -13.73 -0.36
C GLN A 45 -13.23 -13.78 -0.64
N ARG A 46 -12.42 -14.28 0.31
CA ARG A 46 -10.97 -14.42 0.12
C ARG A 46 -10.60 -15.41 -0.99
N VAL A 47 -11.38 -16.48 -1.17
CA VAL A 47 -11.18 -17.41 -2.30
C VAL A 47 -11.42 -16.70 -3.64
N GLU A 48 -12.44 -15.85 -3.74
CA GLU A 48 -12.72 -15.11 -4.98
C GLU A 48 -11.66 -14.04 -5.26
N GLU A 49 -11.14 -13.38 -4.22
CA GLU A 49 -10.00 -12.45 -4.34
C GLU A 49 -8.74 -13.16 -4.85
N LEU A 50 -8.39 -14.32 -4.28
CA LEU A 50 -7.27 -15.13 -4.73
C LEU A 50 -7.46 -15.59 -6.19
N ARG A 51 -8.69 -15.95 -6.56
CA ARG A 51 -9.03 -16.30 -7.94
C ARG A 51 -8.79 -15.13 -8.88
N SER A 52 -9.21 -13.93 -8.50
CA SER A 52 -8.98 -12.70 -9.27
C SER A 52 -7.49 -12.41 -9.45
N LEU A 53 -6.68 -12.54 -8.39
CA LEU A 53 -5.22 -12.40 -8.45
C LEU A 53 -4.60 -13.43 -9.41
N THR A 54 -5.01 -14.69 -9.30
CA THR A 54 -4.53 -15.78 -10.15
C THR A 54 -4.87 -15.53 -11.62
N MET A 55 -6.07 -15.04 -11.92
CA MET A 55 -6.45 -14.67 -13.29
C MET A 55 -5.62 -13.50 -13.83
N LYS A 56 -5.34 -12.48 -13.02
CA LYS A 56 -4.48 -11.36 -13.42
C LYS A 56 -3.06 -11.85 -13.71
N ARG A 57 -2.52 -12.72 -12.87
CA ARG A 57 -1.20 -13.35 -13.06
C ARG A 57 -1.16 -14.10 -14.39
N GLN A 58 -2.14 -14.96 -14.65
CA GLN A 58 -2.21 -15.76 -15.87
C GLN A 58 -2.20 -14.88 -17.13
N ARG A 59 -3.04 -13.84 -17.18
CA ARG A 59 -3.08 -12.89 -18.32
C ARG A 59 -1.75 -12.16 -18.51
N THR A 60 -1.09 -11.80 -17.42
CA THR A 60 0.20 -11.10 -17.46
C THR A 60 1.29 -12.01 -18.03
N VAL A 61 1.32 -13.29 -17.59
CA VAL A 61 2.25 -14.31 -18.11
C VAL A 61 2.00 -14.59 -19.59
N GLU A 62 0.75 -14.72 -20.02
CA GLU A 62 0.39 -14.91 -21.43
C GLU A 62 0.85 -13.73 -22.29
N THR A 63 0.60 -12.50 -21.83
CA THR A 63 1.05 -11.29 -22.52
C THR A 63 2.57 -11.23 -22.62
N LEU A 64 3.28 -11.54 -21.53
CA LEU A 64 4.74 -11.62 -21.49
C LEU A 64 5.28 -12.66 -22.48
N HIS A 65 4.64 -13.83 -22.55
CA HIS A 65 5.00 -14.87 -23.51
C HIS A 65 4.87 -14.34 -24.94
N ASN A 66 3.73 -13.74 -25.29
CA ASN A 66 3.47 -13.19 -26.61
C ASN A 66 4.50 -12.14 -27.02
N VAL A 67 4.88 -11.24 -26.10
CA VAL A 67 5.91 -10.22 -26.36
C VAL A 67 7.28 -10.86 -26.57
N ARG A 68 7.65 -11.88 -25.80
CA ARG A 68 8.96 -12.56 -25.92
C ARG A 68 9.08 -13.40 -27.18
N THR A 69 7.98 -13.97 -27.66
CA THR A 69 7.95 -14.75 -28.91
C THR A 69 7.78 -13.89 -30.14
N PHE A 70 7.52 -12.59 -29.98
CA PHE A 70 7.37 -11.66 -31.09
C PHE A 70 8.72 -11.48 -31.79
N SER A 71 8.77 -11.85 -33.08
CA SER A 71 9.98 -11.78 -33.89
C SER A 71 9.97 -10.53 -34.76
N PHE A 72 11.04 -9.74 -34.68
CA PHE A 72 11.33 -8.69 -35.63
C PHE A 72 12.10 -9.32 -36.80
N ALA A 73 11.40 -9.65 -37.88
CA ALA A 73 12.11 -9.89 -39.12
C ALA A 73 12.81 -8.58 -39.55
N SER A 74 13.97 -8.70 -40.20
CA SER A 74 14.75 -7.54 -40.65
C SER A 74 14.14 -6.84 -41.87
N ASP A 75 12.96 -7.28 -42.30
CA ASP A 75 12.15 -6.59 -43.30
C ASP A 75 11.27 -5.53 -42.62
N ASP A 76 10.90 -4.48 -43.35
CA ASP A 76 10.02 -3.40 -42.86
C ASP A 76 8.55 -3.89 -42.65
N SER A 77 8.36 -5.19 -42.42
CA SER A 77 7.06 -5.84 -42.24
C SER A 77 6.45 -5.59 -40.85
N CYS A 78 7.27 -5.20 -39.88
CA CYS A 78 6.84 -5.00 -38.51
C CYS A 78 6.20 -3.62 -38.34
N VAL A 79 4.96 -3.60 -37.87
CA VAL A 79 4.20 -2.37 -37.59
C VAL A 79 3.66 -2.43 -36.16
N LEU A 80 3.87 -1.34 -35.41
CA LEU A 80 3.22 -1.11 -34.13
C LEU A 80 2.10 -0.10 -34.30
N THR A 81 0.90 -0.48 -33.87
CA THR A 81 -0.29 0.37 -33.92
C THR A 81 -0.88 0.52 -32.51
N LEU A 82 -1.00 1.75 -32.02
CA LEU A 82 -1.68 2.10 -30.77
C LEU A 82 -2.96 2.86 -31.11
N LYS A 83 -4.10 2.37 -30.63
CA LYS A 83 -5.40 3.00 -30.85
C LYS A 83 -5.99 3.49 -29.53
N ASP A 84 -6.35 4.76 -29.46
CA ASP A 84 -7.00 5.34 -28.28
C ASP A 84 -8.51 5.10 -28.26
N SER A 85 -9.17 5.49 -27.15
CA SER A 85 -10.62 5.36 -26.98
C SER A 85 -11.45 6.28 -27.89
N LYS A 86 -10.84 7.32 -28.48
CA LYS A 86 -11.45 8.22 -29.46
C LYS A 86 -11.28 7.71 -30.89
N GLY A 87 -10.59 6.59 -31.07
CA GLY A 87 -10.30 5.98 -32.36
C GLY A 87 -9.08 6.57 -33.08
N GLN A 88 -8.34 7.47 -32.45
CA GLN A 88 -7.08 7.97 -33.00
C GLN A 88 -6.03 6.87 -32.94
N THR A 89 -5.20 6.81 -33.98
CA THR A 89 -4.21 5.75 -34.14
C THR A 89 -2.82 6.36 -34.28
N PHE A 90 -1.89 5.91 -33.46
CA PHE A 90 -0.45 6.11 -33.64
C PHE A 90 0.12 4.85 -34.27
N GLU A 91 0.86 5.00 -35.37
CA GLU A 91 1.46 3.88 -36.10
C GLU A 91 2.94 4.14 -36.37
N THR A 92 3.77 3.10 -36.31
CA THR A 92 5.18 3.17 -36.67
C THR A 92 5.71 1.83 -37.17
N SER A 93 6.59 1.88 -38.17
CA SER A 93 7.39 0.73 -38.65
C SER A 93 8.87 0.85 -38.26
N ASN A 94 9.21 1.79 -37.36
CA ASN A 94 10.59 1.97 -36.91
C ASN A 94 11.00 0.83 -35.99
N THR A 95 11.71 -0.16 -36.52
CA THR A 95 12.15 -1.36 -35.81
C THR A 95 12.97 -1.07 -34.55
N ASN A 96 13.79 -0.01 -34.52
CA ASN A 96 14.52 0.40 -33.31
C ASN A 96 13.57 0.84 -32.20
N LEU A 97 12.55 1.63 -32.53
CA LEU A 97 11.54 2.06 -31.56
C LEU A 97 10.72 0.87 -31.04
N ILE A 98 10.31 -0.01 -31.95
CA ILE A 98 9.53 -1.20 -31.57
C ILE A 98 10.37 -2.13 -30.67
N ASN A 99 11.66 -2.32 -30.97
CA ASN A 99 12.59 -3.07 -30.11
C ASN A 99 12.74 -2.46 -28.71
N MET A 100 12.86 -1.13 -28.60
CA MET A 100 12.92 -0.46 -27.31
C MET A 100 11.63 -0.65 -26.51
N LEU A 101 10.47 -0.49 -27.16
CA LEU A 101 9.17 -0.65 -26.53
C LEU A 101 8.92 -2.08 -26.07
N THR A 102 9.26 -3.08 -26.87
CA THR A 102 9.11 -4.49 -26.48
C THR A 102 10.06 -4.90 -25.36
N GLY A 103 11.28 -4.37 -25.34
CA GLY A 103 12.21 -4.52 -24.22
C GLY A 103 11.63 -3.92 -22.92
N PHE A 104 11.13 -2.69 -22.99
CA PHE A 104 10.47 -2.04 -21.85
C PHE A 104 9.24 -2.82 -21.35
N LEU A 105 8.37 -3.26 -22.26
CA LEU A 105 7.19 -4.06 -21.93
C LEU A 105 7.57 -5.39 -21.28
N THR A 106 8.63 -6.05 -21.77
CA THR A 106 9.12 -7.31 -21.20
C THR A 106 9.56 -7.13 -19.75
N THR A 107 10.34 -6.09 -19.45
CA THR A 107 10.75 -5.77 -18.08
C THR A 107 9.54 -5.44 -17.20
N LEU A 108 8.65 -4.56 -17.66
CA LEU A 108 7.44 -4.17 -16.92
C LEU A 108 6.55 -5.37 -16.58
N LEU A 109 6.35 -6.28 -17.54
CA LEU A 109 5.52 -7.47 -17.34
C LEU A 109 6.21 -8.49 -16.41
N ASN A 110 7.54 -8.65 -16.49
CA ASN A 110 8.29 -9.48 -15.54
C ASN A 110 8.15 -9.00 -14.10
N ASP A 111 8.33 -7.69 -13.90
CA ASP A 111 8.20 -7.07 -12.58
C ASP A 111 6.77 -7.25 -12.07
N LYS A 112 5.77 -7.12 -12.96
CA LYS A 112 4.38 -7.31 -12.56
C LYS A 112 4.03 -8.76 -12.24
N VAL A 113 4.57 -9.74 -12.99
CA VAL A 113 4.42 -11.16 -12.65
C VAL A 113 5.02 -11.44 -11.26
N SER A 114 6.22 -10.94 -11.00
CA SER A 114 6.89 -11.14 -9.70
C SER A 114 6.08 -10.52 -8.55
N SER A 115 5.58 -9.29 -8.72
CA SER A 115 4.69 -8.64 -7.74
C SER A 115 3.40 -9.44 -7.51
N LEU A 116 2.79 -10.01 -8.55
CA LEU A 116 1.58 -10.83 -8.39
C LEU A 116 1.89 -12.17 -7.72
N ASP A 117 3.06 -12.75 -7.96
CA ASP A 117 3.52 -13.97 -7.32
C ASP A 117 3.70 -13.75 -5.82
N ASP A 118 4.32 -12.64 -5.42
CA ASP A 118 4.47 -12.24 -4.02
C ASP A 118 3.10 -12.00 -3.36
N GLU A 119 2.20 -11.25 -4.03
CA GLU A 119 0.82 -11.00 -3.54
C GLU A 119 0.05 -12.31 -3.32
N ILE A 120 0.22 -13.31 -4.20
CA ILE A 120 -0.43 -14.62 -4.09
C ILE A 120 0.19 -15.47 -2.98
N LEU A 121 1.52 -15.46 -2.83
CA LEU A 121 2.22 -16.21 -1.78
C LEU A 121 1.89 -15.70 -0.38
N ASP A 122 1.74 -14.39 -0.23
CA ASP A 122 1.38 -13.75 1.04
C ASP A 122 -0.13 -13.81 1.34
N PHE A 123 -0.94 -14.28 0.39
CA PHE A 123 -2.39 -14.31 0.51
C PHE A 123 -2.86 -15.32 1.59
N LYS A 124 -3.72 -14.85 2.51
CA LYS A 124 -4.27 -15.66 3.61
C LYS A 124 -5.74 -15.96 3.38
N LEU A 125 -6.15 -17.21 3.58
CA LEU A 125 -7.53 -17.69 3.47
C LEU A 125 -8.32 -17.58 4.78
#